data_AF-A0A7J8VCN2-F1
#
_entry.id   AF-A0A7J8VCN2-F1
#
_cell.length_a   1.000
_cell.length_b   1.000
_cell.length_c   1.000
_cell.angle_alpha   90.00
_cell.angle_beta   90.00
_cell.angle_gamma   90.00
#
_symmetry.space_group_name_H-M   'P 1'
#
loop_
_entity.id
_entity.type
_entity.pdbx_description
1 polymer ?
#
loop_
_entity_poly.entity_id
_entity_poly.type
_entity_poly.pdbx_seq_one_letter_code
_entity_poly.pdbx_strand_id
1 'polypeptide(L)' 'MGEASSSILVHGFSWLYGSCGGDIELQEIVDDLINTQMYNSLGISIALIFITVGIGFKLSPAPSHQWTPNVYERVRFIR' A
#
# COMPACT_ATOMS: atom_id res chain seq x y z
N MET A 1 0.24 5.20 14.04
CA MET A 1 0.08 4.25 12.93
C MET A 1 0.03 4.86 11.56
N GLY A 2 -0.34 6.15 11.40
CA GLY A 2 -0.28 6.78 10.08
C GLY A 2 1.11 6.68 9.43
N GLU A 3 2.18 6.84 10.21
CA GLU A 3 3.57 6.68 9.73
C GLU A 3 3.87 5.24 9.28
N ALA A 4 3.49 4.24 10.07
CA ALA A 4 3.69 2.82 9.72
C ALA A 4 2.89 2.41 8.47
N SER A 5 1.67 2.91 8.29
CA SER A 5 0.91 2.66 7.05
C SER A 5 1.55 3.32 5.83
N SER A 6 2.19 4.47 6.02
CA SER A 6 2.84 5.20 4.94
C SER A 6 4.15 4.52 4.52
N SER A 7 4.92 3.97 5.47
CA SER A 7 6.12 3.20 5.14
C SER A 7 5.79 1.91 4.39
N ILE A 8 4.71 1.21 4.76
CA ILE A 8 4.22 0.02 4.04
C ILE A 8 3.83 0.36 2.59
N LEU A 9 3.13 1.48 2.38
CA LEU A 9 2.77 1.95 1.04
C LEU A 9 3.99 2.27 0.19
N VAL A 10 4.91 3.08 0.72
CA VAL A 10 6.14 3.47 0.00
C VAL A 10 6.97 2.24 -0.33
N HIS A 11 7.02 1.24 0.54
CA HIS A 11 7.75 0.00 0.27
C HIS A 11 7.09 -0.83 -0.85
N GLY A 12 5.76 -0.92 -0.87
CA GLY A 12 5.02 -1.57 -1.95
C GLY A 12 5.22 -0.88 -3.31
N PHE A 13 5.15 0.45 -3.35
CA PHE A 13 5.41 1.23 -4.57
C PHE A 13 6.87 1.13 -5.02
N SER A 14 7.84 1.14 -4.10
CA SER A 14 9.26 1.00 -4.44
C SER A 14 9.56 -0.34 -5.12
N TRP A 15 8.93 -1.42 -4.66
CA TRP A 15 9.11 -2.74 -5.27
C TRP A 15 8.48 -2.78 -6.67
N LEU A 16 7.27 -2.24 -6.80
CA LEU A 16 6.55 -2.20 -8.07
C LEU A 16 7.30 -1.35 -9.11
N TYR A 17 7.77 -0.17 -8.71
CA TYR A 17 8.61 0.71 -9.52
C TYR A 17 9.89 0.02 -10.01
N GLY A 18 10.61 -0.68 -9.12
CA GLY A 18 11.82 -1.41 -9.51
C GLY A 18 11.57 -2.62 -10.41
N SER A 19 10.35 -3.18 -10.39
CA SER A 19 9.98 -4.31 -11.25
C SER A 19 9.53 -3.86 -12.64
N CYS A 20 8.97 -2.66 -12.76
CA CYS A 20 8.49 -2.07 -14.02
C CYS A 20 9.49 -1.06 -14.63
N GLY A 21 10.80 -1.32 -14.49
CA GLY A 21 11.84 -0.50 -15.15
C GLY A 21 12.00 0.95 -14.67
N GLY A 22 11.18 1.42 -13.73
CA GLY A 22 11.16 2.80 -13.26
C GLY A 22 10.03 3.66 -13.81
N ASP A 23 9.00 3.05 -14.39
CA ASP A 23 7.84 3.79 -14.86
C ASP A 23 6.88 4.11 -13.72
N ILE A 24 6.28 5.31 -13.79
CA ILE A 24 5.29 5.81 -12.83
C ILE A 24 3.88 5.86 -13.42
N GLU A 25 3.77 5.75 -14.74
CA GLU A 25 2.51 5.81 -15.43
C GLU A 25 1.82 4.44 -15.37
N LEU A 26 0.56 4.42 -14.94
CA LEU A 26 -0.19 3.17 -14.74
C LEU A 26 -0.34 2.34 -16.02
N GLN A 27 -0.38 2.99 -17.18
CA GLN A 27 -0.48 2.31 -18.47
C GLN A 27 0.83 1.58 -18.79
N GLU A 28 1.97 2.26 -18.64
CA GLU A 28 3.30 1.68 -18.86
C GLU A 28 3.57 0.52 -17.90
N ILE A 29 3.20 0.66 -16.62
CA ILE A 29 3.30 -0.40 -15.62
C ILE A 29 2.53 -1.66 -16.06
N VAL A 30 1.32 -1.50 -16.58
CA VAL A 30 0.49 -2.63 -17.03
C VAL A 30 1.08 -3.27 -18.28
N ASP A 31 1.50 -2.46 -19.25
CA ASP A 31 2.13 -2.96 -20.48
C ASP A 31 3.43 -3.70 -20.17
N ASP A 32 4.27 -3.18 -19.27
CA ASP A 32 5.52 -3.81 -18.88
C ASP A 32 5.26 -5.13 -18.13
N LEU A 33 4.26 -5.17 -17.24
CA LEU A 33 3.87 -6.39 -16.52
C LEU A 33 3.36 -7.50 -17.45
N ILE A 34 2.68 -7.12 -18.54
CA ILE A 34 2.20 -8.05 -19.58
C ILE A 34 3.36 -8.52 -20.45
N ASN A 35 4.17 -7.59 -20.96
CA ASN A 35 5.29 -7.87 -21.87
C ASN A 35 6.37 -8.74 -21.21
N THR A 36 6.66 -8.51 -19.95
CA THR A 36 7.64 -9.29 -19.16
C THR A 36 7.05 -10.60 -18.61
N GLN A 37 5.75 -10.84 -18.80
CA GLN A 37 5.00 -11.95 -18.21
C GLN A 37 5.11 -12.03 -16.67
N MET A 38 5.45 -10.92 -16.01
CA MET A 38 5.69 -10.87 -14.57
C MET A 38 4.40 -10.78 -13.75
N TYR A 39 3.22 -10.73 -14.38
CA TYR A 39 1.92 -10.71 -13.68
C TYR A 39 1.70 -11.88 -12.70
N ASN A 40 2.33 -13.04 -12.94
CA ASN A 40 2.32 -14.20 -12.03
C ASN A 40 3.52 -14.27 -11.08
N SER A 41 4.38 -13.25 -11.09
CA SER A 41 5.56 -13.20 -10.22
C SER A 41 5.16 -13.00 -8.77
N LEU A 42 5.79 -13.78 -7.90
CA LEU A 42 5.62 -13.70 -6.45
C LEU A 42 6.01 -12.30 -5.93
N GLY A 43 7.00 -11.65 -6.56
CA GLY A 43 7.44 -10.29 -6.21
C GLY A 43 6.35 -9.23 -6.43
N ILE A 44 5.68 -9.25 -7.59
CA ILE A 44 4.56 -8.33 -7.87
C ILE A 44 3.35 -8.64 -6.98
N SER A 45 3.09 -9.92 -6.70
CA SER A 45 2.02 -10.31 -5.77
C SER A 45 2.26 -9.72 -4.37
N ILE A 46 3.49 -9.79 -3.86
CA ILE A 46 3.88 -9.18 -2.58
C ILE A 46 3.74 -7.64 -2.62
N ALA A 47 4.18 -7.00 -3.70
CA ALA A 47 4.06 -5.55 -3.87
C ALA A 47 2.60 -5.10 -3.82
N LEU A 48 1.70 -5.80 -4.53
CA LEU A 48 0.26 -5.53 -4.53
C LEU A 48 -0.39 -5.76 -3.16
N ILE A 49 0.04 -6.78 -2.41
CA ILE A 49 -0.43 -7.02 -1.04
C ILE A 49 -0.03 -5.86 -0.14
N PHE A 50 1.22 -5.38 -0.19
CA PHE A 50 1.65 -4.23 0.61
C PHE A 50 0.87 -2.95 0.28
N ILE A 51 0.64 -2.68 -1.01
CA ILE A 51 -0.17 -1.54 -1.45
C ILE A 51 -1.60 -1.66 -0.92
N THR A 52 -2.22 -2.84 -1.07
CA THR A 52 -3.60 -3.09 -0.64
C THR A 52 -3.75 -2.97 0.88
N VAL A 53 -2.82 -3.54 1.65
CA VAL A 53 -2.80 -3.45 3.13
C VAL A 53 -2.59 -2.00 3.57
N GLY A 54 -1.69 -1.25 2.92
CA GLY A 54 -1.45 0.15 3.22
C GLY A 54 -2.66 1.06 2.94
N ILE A 55 -3.38 0.82 1.83
CA ILE A 55 -4.63 1.51 1.50
C ILE A 55 -5.73 1.13 2.49
N GLY A 56 -5.85 -0.16 2.81
CA GLY A 56 -6.78 -0.65 3.84
C GLY A 56 -6.56 0.05 5.18
N PHE A 57 -5.31 0.25 5.58
CA PHE A 57 -4.99 0.96 6.82
C PHE A 57 -5.50 2.42 6.84
N LYS A 58 -5.46 3.11 5.70
CA LYS A 58 -5.99 4.48 5.56
C LYS A 58 -7.52 4.53 5.54
N LEU A 59 -8.17 3.51 4.98
CA LEU A 59 -9.64 3.44 4.87
C LEU A 59 -10.33 2.90 6.14
N SER A 60 -9.59 2.31 7.08
CA SER A 60 -10.11 1.75 8.33
C SER A 60 -11.23 0.68 8.22
N PRO A 61 -11.33 -0.17 7.16
CA PRO A 61 -12.23 -1.32 7.19
C PRO A 61 -11.72 -2.36 8.20
N ALA A 62 -12.61 -3.22 8.72
CA ALA A 62 -12.21 -4.32 9.61
C ALA A 62 -11.21 -5.24 8.87
N PRO A 63 -10.05 -5.61 9.46
CA PRO A 63 -9.65 -5.57 10.87
C PRO A 63 -8.80 -4.34 11.28
N SER A 64 -8.57 -3.36 10.40
CA SER A 64 -7.69 -2.20 10.61
C SER A 64 -8.29 -1.11 11.54
N HIS A 65 -9.50 -1.33 12.05
CA HIS A 65 -10.24 -0.41 12.93
C HIS A 65 -9.67 -0.30 14.37
N GLN A 66 -8.59 -1.02 14.68
CA GLN A 66 -8.01 -1.08 16.03
C GLN A 66 -7.52 0.30 16.55
N TRP A 67 -7.27 1.27 15.67
CA TRP A 67 -6.74 2.60 16.03
C TRP A 67 -7.80 3.69 16.11
N THR A 68 -8.97 3.43 15.56
CA THR A 68 -10.11 4.35 15.53
C THR A 68 -10.63 4.74 16.93
N PRO A 69 -10.79 3.82 17.92
CA PRO A 69 -11.25 4.23 19.25
C PRO A 69 -10.21 5.07 20.01
N ASN A 70 -8.91 4.80 19.87
CA ASN A 70 -7.86 5.47 20.66
C ASN A 70 -7.61 6.94 20.28
N VAL A 71 -7.92 7.35 19.04
CA VAL A 71 -7.73 8.73 18.57
C VAL A 71 -8.89 9.63 19.00
N TYR A 72 -10.13 9.13 18.94
CA TYR A 72 -11.31 9.88 19.35
C TYR A 72 -11.38 10.07 20.87
N GLU A 73 -10.99 9.06 21.65
CA GLU A 73 -10.98 9.14 23.12
C GLU A 73 -10.01 10.23 23.62
N ARG A 74 -8.80 10.30 23.03
CA ARG A 74 -7.79 11.29 23.46
C ARG A 74 -8.17 12.72 23.14
N VAL A 75 -8.77 13.00 21.98
CA VAL A 75 -9.15 14.37 21.59
C VAL A 75 -10.22 14.96 22.51
N ARG A 76 -11.06 14.13 23.12
CA ARG A 76 -12.08 14.59 24.08
C ARG A 76 -11.50 15.00 25.44
N PHE A 77 -10.33 14.50 25.84
CA PHE A 77 -9.75 14.74 27.17
C PHE A 77 -8.81 15.96 27.24
N ILE A 78 -8.49 16.57 26.09
CA ILE A 78 -7.65 17.78 25.96
C ILE A 78 -8.46 19.04 25.61
N ARG A 79 -9.79 18.97 25.72
CA ARG A 79 -10.73 20.11 25.65
C ARG A 79 -11.48 20.22 26.96
#